data_AF-A0A832R5J9-F1
#
_entry.id   AF-A0A832R5J9-F1
#
_cell.length_a   1.000
_cell.length_b   1.000
_cell.length_c   1.000
_cell.angle_alpha   90.00
_cell.angle_beta   90.00
_cell.angle_gamma   90.00
#
_symmetry.space_group_name_H-M   'P 1'
#
loop_
_entity.id
_entity.type
_entity.pdbx_description
1 polymer ?
#
loop_
_entity_poly.entity_id
_entity_poly.type
_entity_poly.pdbx_seq_one_letter_code
_entity_poly.pdbx_strand_id
1 'polypeptide(L)'
;MEKMPIYVIINETHSLLDEQKALIEKLRKDAFLCDDLHKVVTVKVPAKGWTLEQMKEKGKEMRGSWVIFVSPIPFLIKYLSRDMGTGVRIFHNDNREKKELPNGKIIHTVSRTGWQLV
;
A
#
# COMPACT_ATOMS: atom_id res chain seq x y z
N MET A 1 19.39 16.46 -4.38
CA MET A 1 18.02 16.34 -3.83
C MET A 1 17.99 15.04 -3.05
N GLU A 2 17.61 15.07 -1.77
CA GLU A 2 17.52 13.84 -0.95
C GLU A 2 16.42 12.94 -1.54
N LYS A 3 16.71 11.65 -1.71
CA LYS A 3 15.80 10.71 -2.38
C LYS A 3 14.57 10.48 -1.50
N MET A 4 13.38 10.64 -2.07
CA MET A 4 12.13 10.43 -1.33
C MET A 4 11.89 8.93 -1.09
N PRO A 5 11.81 8.44 0.14
CA PRO A 5 11.56 7.03 0.39
C PRO A 5 10.19 6.59 -0.14
N ILE A 6 10.08 5.29 -0.46
CA ILE A 6 8.80 4.63 -0.73
C ILE A 6 8.42 3.81 0.51
N TYR A 7 7.42 4.27 1.25
CA TYR A 7 6.85 3.53 2.37
C TYR A 7 5.80 2.55 1.88
N VAL A 8 5.99 1.25 2.18
CA VAL A 8 5.01 0.20 1.88
C VAL A 8 4.34 -0.20 3.18
N ILE A 9 3.10 0.23 3.38
CA ILE A 9 2.31 -0.02 4.58
C ILE A 9 1.52 -1.30 4.42
N ILE A 10 1.79 -2.28 5.30
CA ILE A 10 1.16 -3.59 5.25
C ILE A 10 0.85 -4.09 6.65
N ASN A 11 -0.34 -4.66 6.85
CA ASN A 11 -0.65 -5.39 8.08
C ASN A 11 0.31 -6.57 8.27
N GLU A 12 0.76 -6.83 9.49
CA GLU A 12 1.64 -7.96 9.80
C GLU A 12 1.04 -9.32 9.43
N THR A 13 -0.29 -9.44 9.42
CA THR A 13 -1.00 -10.66 9.01
C THR A 13 -1.06 -10.84 7.48
N HIS A 14 -0.67 -9.83 6.71
CA HIS A 14 -0.76 -9.83 5.25
C HIS A 14 0.61 -10.05 4.61
N SER A 15 0.59 -10.68 3.44
CA SER A 15 1.73 -10.79 2.54
C SER A 15 1.41 -10.14 1.19
N LEU A 16 2.44 -9.61 0.54
CA LEU A 16 2.31 -9.12 -0.83
C LEU A 16 2.20 -10.30 -1.80
N LEU A 17 1.28 -10.17 -2.76
CA LEU A 17 1.25 -11.03 -3.94
C LEU A 17 2.39 -10.65 -4.90
N ASP A 18 2.80 -11.58 -5.76
CA ASP A 18 3.95 -11.34 -6.65
C ASP A 18 3.69 -10.21 -7.66
N GLU A 19 2.46 -10.08 -8.16
CA GLU A 19 2.06 -8.95 -9.02
C GLU A 19 2.17 -7.62 -8.27
N GLN A 20 1.78 -7.57 -7.00
CA GLN A 20 1.90 -6.37 -6.17
C GLN A 20 3.38 -5.98 -5.96
N LYS A 21 4.26 -6.96 -5.74
CA LYS A 21 5.71 -6.73 -5.66
C LYS A 21 6.26 -6.17 -6.98
N ALA A 22 5.84 -6.73 -8.10
CA ALA A 22 6.25 -6.27 -9.43
C ALA A 22 5.81 -4.83 -9.70
N LEU A 23 4.60 -4.44 -9.28
CA LEU A 23 4.10 -3.07 -9.39
C LEU A 23 4.88 -2.08 -8.52
N ILE A 24 5.25 -2.46 -7.30
CA ILE A 24 6.10 -1.63 -6.42
C ILE A 24 7.48 -1.43 -7.06
N GLU A 25 8.09 -2.50 -7.57
CA GLU A 25 9.41 -2.42 -8.21
C GLU A 25 9.35 -1.61 -9.52
N LYS A 26 8.26 -1.71 -10.28
CA LYS A 26 8.01 -0.86 -11.44
C LYS A 26 7.94 0.62 -11.03
N LEU A 27 7.14 0.98 -10.02
CA LEU A 27 7.08 2.35 -9.52
C LEU A 27 8.46 2.87 -9.08
N ARG A 28 9.23 2.02 -8.40
CA ARG A 28 10.59 2.35 -7.94
C ARG A 28 11.53 2.68 -9.10
N LYS A 29 11.40 1.99 -10.24
CA LYS A 29 12.20 2.17 -11.46
C LYS A 29 11.71 3.31 -12.35
N ASP A 30 10.39 3.45 -12.50
CA ASP A 30 9.74 4.42 -13.37
C ASP A 30 9.74 5.84 -12.79
N ALA A 31 10.26 6.05 -11.57
CA ALA A 31 10.42 7.38 -10.98
C ALA A 31 11.48 8.19 -11.75
N PHE A 32 10.99 8.80 -12.84
CA PHE A 32 11.60 9.46 -13.99
C PHE A 32 12.73 10.50 -13.81
N LEU A 33 13.43 10.59 -12.66
CA LEU A 33 14.38 11.68 -12.45
C LEU A 33 15.76 11.36 -11.89
N CYS A 34 16.09 10.12 -11.50
CA CYS A 34 17.47 9.82 -11.10
C CYS A 34 17.82 8.37 -11.44
N ASP A 35 19.03 8.15 -11.96
CA ASP A 35 19.70 6.86 -12.18
C ASP A 35 19.90 6.02 -10.89
N ASP A 36 19.15 6.33 -9.85
CA ASP A 36 19.32 5.85 -8.50
C ASP A 36 17.97 5.45 -7.89
N LEU A 37 17.86 4.17 -7.54
CA LEU A 37 16.68 3.57 -6.95
C LEU A 37 16.26 4.25 -5.63
N HIS A 38 14.97 4.55 -5.49
CA HIS A 38 14.39 4.97 -4.21
C HIS A 38 14.51 3.87 -3.15
N LYS A 39 14.76 4.24 -1.89
CA LYS A 39 14.75 3.32 -0.75
C LYS A 39 13.33 2.88 -0.45
N VAL A 40 13.07 1.58 -0.48
CA VAL A 40 11.78 1.00 -0.08
C VAL A 40 11.82 0.65 1.40
N VAL A 41 10.88 1.20 2.18
CA VAL A 41 10.75 0.97 3.62
C VAL A 41 9.42 0.28 3.89
N THR A 42 9.45 -0.96 4.37
CA THR A 42 8.22 -1.65 4.77
C THR A 42 7.82 -1.23 6.17
N VAL A 43 6.58 -0.76 6.32
CA VAL A 43 5.98 -0.40 7.61
C VAL A 43 4.93 -1.44 7.96
N LYS A 44 5.21 -2.22 9.00
CA LYS A 44 4.32 -3.26 9.50
C LYS A 44 3.30 -2.66 10.46
N VAL A 45 2.03 -2.82 10.14
CA VAL A 45 0.92 -2.42 11.01
C VAL A 45 0.60 -3.61 11.93
N PRO A 46 0.55 -3.42 13.26
CA PRO A 46 0.15 -4.47 14.18
C PRO A 46 -1.23 -5.01 13.84
N ALA A 47 -1.50 -6.28 14.15
CA ALA A 47 -2.80 -6.93 13.89
C ALA A 47 -3.95 -6.22 14.61
N LYS A 48 -3.69 -5.67 15.80
CA LYS A 48 -4.64 -4.85 16.57
C LYS A 48 -4.79 -3.42 16.04
N GLY A 49 -4.02 -3.04 15.03
CA GLY A 49 -3.96 -1.69 14.48
C GLY A 49 -3.11 -0.73 15.32
N TRP A 50 -3.10 0.53 14.89
CA TRP A 50 -2.53 1.66 15.63
C TRP A 50 -3.64 2.49 16.27
N THR A 51 -3.31 3.19 17.35
CA THR A 51 -4.15 4.28 17.86
C THR A 51 -4.10 5.48 16.92
N LEU A 52 -5.03 6.43 17.10
CA LEU A 52 -5.06 7.66 16.30
C LEU A 52 -3.76 8.48 16.43
N GLU A 53 -3.20 8.54 17.64
CA GLU A 53 -1.96 9.24 17.96
C GLU A 53 -0.77 8.60 17.25
N GLN A 54 -0.66 7.27 17.33
CA GLN A 54 0.36 6.50 16.62
C GLN A 54 0.26 6.70 15.09
N MET A 55 -0.97 6.71 14.54
CA MET A 55 -1.16 7.00 13.12
C MET A 55 -0.72 8.43 12.75
N LYS A 56 -0.96 9.42 13.61
CA LYS A 56 -0.49 10.80 13.38
C LYS A 56 1.03 10.87 13.41
N GLU A 57 1.69 10.21 14.34
CA GLU A 57 3.16 10.15 14.42
C GLU A 57 3.76 9.49 13.19
N LYS A 58 3.27 8.30 12.84
CA LYS A 58 3.67 7.59 11.61
C LYS A 58 3.41 8.42 10.36
N GLY A 59 2.25 9.10 10.30
CA GLY A 59 1.92 9.99 9.20
C GLY A 59 2.91 11.16 9.07
N LYS A 60 3.37 11.76 10.17
CA LYS A 60 4.38 12.83 10.14
C LYS A 60 5.71 12.34 9.56
N GLU A 61 6.14 11.13 9.94
CA GLU A 61 7.38 10.51 9.43
C GLU A 61 7.37 10.32 7.90
N MET A 62 6.19 10.12 7.30
CA MET A 62 6.03 9.76 5.89
C MET A 62 5.68 10.94 4.98
N ARG A 63 5.53 12.16 5.51
CA ARG A 63 5.21 13.33 4.70
C ARG A 63 6.32 13.63 3.71
N GLY A 64 5.93 14.15 2.54
CA GLY A 64 6.88 14.45 1.45
C GLY A 64 7.48 13.20 0.78
N SER A 65 6.87 12.03 0.99
CA SER A 65 7.37 10.74 0.48
C SER A 65 6.33 10.05 -0.41
N TRP A 66 6.70 8.91 -1.01
CA TRP A 66 5.73 8.01 -1.62
C TRP A 66 5.22 7.02 -0.58
N VAL A 67 3.91 6.82 -0.49
CA VAL A 67 3.28 5.93 0.49
C VAL A 67 2.30 5.01 -0.22
N ILE A 68 2.62 3.71 -0.21
CA ILE A 68 1.83 2.64 -0.81
C ILE A 68 1.11 1.88 0.30
N PHE A 69 -0.22 1.83 0.22
CA PHE A 69 -1.04 1.02 1.14
C PHE A 69 -1.36 -0.33 0.50
N VAL A 70 -0.84 -1.41 1.11
CA VAL A 70 -1.21 -2.80 0.79
C VAL A 70 -2.59 -3.15 1.31
N SER A 71 -2.95 -2.57 2.45
CA SER A 71 -4.29 -2.63 3.03
C SER A 71 -4.73 -1.23 3.44
N PRO A 72 -5.99 -0.84 3.19
CA PRO A 72 -6.46 0.50 3.53
C PRO A 72 -6.37 0.79 5.04
N ILE A 73 -5.79 1.93 5.40
CA ILE A 73 -5.89 2.53 6.74
C ILE A 73 -6.58 3.89 6.55
N PRO A 74 -7.92 3.96 6.70
CA PRO A 74 -8.70 5.10 6.23
C PRO A 74 -8.22 6.45 6.76
N PHE A 75 -7.91 6.53 8.05
CA PHE A 75 -7.42 7.77 8.66
C PHE A 75 -6.07 8.20 8.09
N LEU A 76 -5.12 7.27 7.92
CA LEU A 76 -3.78 7.59 7.46
C LEU A 76 -3.78 7.98 5.97
N ILE A 77 -4.61 7.34 5.15
CA ILE A 77 -4.88 7.75 3.77
C ILE A 77 -5.39 9.19 3.74
N LYS A 78 -6.47 9.49 4.49
CA LYS A 78 -7.01 10.86 4.59
C LYS A 78 -5.95 11.86 5.05
N TYR A 79 -5.14 11.49 6.05
CA TYR A 79 -4.14 12.38 6.64
C TYR A 79 -3.03 12.73 5.66
N LEU A 80 -2.52 11.75 4.92
CA LEU A 80 -1.41 11.92 3.98
C LEU A 80 -1.86 12.48 2.64
N SER A 81 -3.05 12.13 2.15
CA SER A 81 -3.58 12.67 0.88
C SER A 81 -3.88 14.18 0.93
N ARG A 82 -3.88 14.80 2.12
CA ARG A 82 -3.99 16.27 2.27
C ARG A 82 -2.65 17.00 2.11
N ASP A 83 -1.54 16.27 2.16
CA ASP A 83 -0.21 16.83 2.04
C ASP A 83 0.21 16.84 0.57
N MET A 84 0.35 18.03 -0.03
CA MET A 84 0.63 18.15 -1.48
C MET A 84 1.98 17.58 -1.90
N GLY A 85 2.91 17.35 -0.96
CA GLY A 85 4.21 16.73 -1.22
C GLY A 85 4.19 15.20 -1.10
N THR A 86 3.10 14.61 -0.60
CA THR A 86 3.04 13.17 -0.34
C THR A 86 2.30 12.43 -1.46
N GLY A 87 3.01 11.54 -2.14
CA GLY A 87 2.43 10.67 -3.16
C GLY A 87 1.75 9.47 -2.52
N VAL A 88 0.43 9.50 -2.37
CA VAL A 88 -0.34 8.35 -1.86
C VAL A 88 -0.75 7.43 -3.01
N ARG A 89 -0.52 6.13 -2.83
CA ARG A 89 -0.95 5.06 -3.74
C ARG A 89 -1.61 3.91 -2.99
N ILE A 90 -2.58 3.25 -3.60
CA ILE A 90 -3.29 2.09 -3.04
C ILE A 90 -3.39 0.97 -4.06
N PHE A 91 -3.43 -0.27 -3.60
CA PHE A 91 -3.74 -1.39 -4.50
C PHE A 91 -5.24 -1.50 -4.77
N HIS A 92 -5.57 -1.50 -6.06
CA HIS A 92 -6.92 -1.69 -6.57
C HIS A 92 -7.01 -3.02 -7.35
N ASN A 93 -8.13 -3.71 -7.22
CA ASN A 93 -8.48 -4.87 -8.03
C ASN A 93 -10.01 -4.98 -8.06
N ASP A 94 -10.58 -4.70 -9.23
CA ASP A 94 -12.00 -4.75 -9.55
C ASP A 94 -12.47 -6.16 -9.94
N ASN A 95 -11.56 -7.09 -10.20
CA ASN A 95 -11.88 -8.47 -10.50
C ASN A 95 -12.30 -9.24 -9.23
N ARG A 96 -13.41 -9.97 -9.34
CA ARG A 96 -13.98 -10.80 -8.28
C ARG A 96 -14.20 -12.22 -8.78
N GLU A 97 -13.70 -13.18 -8.03
CA GLU A 97 -13.89 -14.61 -8.27
C GLU A 97 -15.02 -15.14 -7.40
N LYS A 98 -15.90 -15.95 -8.00
CA LYS A 98 -16.94 -16.69 -7.28
C LYS A 98 -16.31 -17.96 -6.70
N LYS A 99 -16.49 -18.20 -5.40
CA LYS A 99 -16.12 -19.47 -4.74
C LYS A 99 -17.33 -20.06 -4.06
N GLU A 100 -17.57 -21.34 -4.30
CA GLU A 100 -18.57 -22.12 -3.59
C GLU A 100 -17.90 -22.87 -2.44
N LEU A 101 -18.42 -22.69 -1.24
CA LEU A 101 -17.95 -23.38 -0.04
C LEU A 101 -18.62 -24.76 0.07
N PRO A 102 -18.04 -25.72 0.82
CA PRO A 102 -18.60 -27.07 0.97
C PRO A 102 -20.06 -27.14 1.47
N ASN A 103 -20.56 -26.07 2.10
CA ASN A 103 -21.94 -25.94 2.56
C ASN A 103 -22.90 -25.31 1.54
N GLY A 104 -22.48 -25.16 0.27
CA GLY A 104 -23.25 -24.52 -0.81
C GLY A 104 -23.29 -22.99 -0.73
N LYS A 105 -22.61 -22.37 0.26
CA LYS A 105 -22.54 -20.91 0.36
C LYS A 105 -21.61 -20.36 -0.72
N ILE A 106 -22.11 -19.41 -1.48
CA ILE A 106 -21.32 -18.66 -2.45
C ILE A 106 -20.70 -17.43 -1.78
N ILE A 107 -19.39 -17.23 -1.99
CA ILE A 107 -18.67 -16.03 -1.62
C ILE A 107 -18.00 -15.42 -2.86
N HIS A 108 -17.79 -14.10 -2.82
CA HIS A 108 -16.96 -13.40 -3.79
C HIS A 108 -15.65 -13.00 -3.12
N THR A 109 -14.54 -13.37 -3.72
CA THR A 109 -13.21 -12.94 -3.27
C THR A 109 -12.53 -12.12 -4.35
N VAL A 110 -11.64 -11.21 -3.97
CA VAL A 110 -10.78 -10.51 -4.93
C VAL A 110 -9.95 -11.53 -5.71
N SER A 111 -9.76 -11.32 -7.01
CA SER A 111 -8.89 -12.19 -7.80
C SER A 111 -7.44 -12.09 -7.32
N ARG A 112 -6.67 -13.17 -7.51
CA ARG A 112 -5.22 -13.15 -7.22
C ARG A 112 -4.42 -12.34 -8.24
N THR A 113 -5.01 -12.03 -9.40
CA THR A 113 -4.38 -11.30 -10.50
C THR A 113 -5.19 -10.07 -10.90
N GLY A 114 -4.61 -9.19 -11.73
CA GLY A 114 -5.28 -7.97 -12.20
C GLY A 114 -5.17 -6.82 -11.21
N TRP A 115 -4.14 -6.83 -10.36
CA TRP A 115 -3.87 -5.75 -9.44
C TRP A 115 -3.37 -4.52 -10.19
N GLN A 116 -3.80 -3.36 -9.70
CA GLN A 116 -3.38 -2.05 -10.17
C GLN A 116 -2.90 -1.25 -8.97
N LEU A 117 -1.91 -0.38 -9.19
CA LEU A 117 -1.46 0.59 -8.21
C LEU A 117 -1.96 1.97 -8.64
N VAL A 118 -2.91 2.53 -7.88
CA VAL A 118 -3.60 3.79 -8.20
C VAL A 118 -3.24 4.89 -7.21
#